data_AF-A0A370ED40-F1
#
_entry.id   AF-A0A370ED40-F1
#
_cell.length_a   1.000
_cell.length_b   1.000
_cell.length_c   1.000
_cell.angle_alpha   90.00
_cell.angle_beta   90.00
_cell.angle_gamma   90.00
#
_symmetry.space_group_name_H-M   'P 1'
#
loop_
_entity.id
_entity.type
_entity.pdbx_description
1 polymer ?
#
loop_
_entity_poly.entity_id
_entity_poly.type
_entity_poly.pdbx_seq_one_letter_code
_entity_poly.pdbx_strand_id
1 'polypeptide(L)'
;MLLEDLNLAFIIIPFIIGGVFYTKIARHKIGHPLRDSIQNLQIMLLVSGAMFLVMYLLLPSTPSLSTFGYPETVEDINSQEKILEILQGQNKAIVRTTETVQWMLFILAFWILAAVVPVLKAVKDKIDLNLEAKHNEKESV
;
A
#
# COMPACT_ATOMS: atom_id res chain seq x y z
N MET A 1 22.35 -2.21 0.78
CA MET A 1 22.95 -2.53 2.09
C MET A 1 22.60 -1.54 3.21
N LEU A 2 22.32 -0.25 2.97
CA LEU A 2 22.03 0.75 4.03
C LEU A 2 20.57 0.78 4.56
N LEU A 3 19.66 -0.01 4.00
CA LEU A 3 18.22 0.05 4.32
C LEU A 3 17.70 -1.16 5.11
N GLU A 4 18.52 -2.19 5.33
CA GLU A 4 18.10 -3.45 5.97
C GLU A 4 17.73 -3.34 7.45
N ASP A 5 18.23 -2.30 8.13
CA ASP A 5 17.96 -2.09 9.56
C ASP A 5 16.98 -0.93 9.80
N LEU A 6 16.53 -0.28 8.71
CA LEU A 6 15.52 0.77 8.81
C LEU A 6 14.14 0.13 8.98
N ASN A 7 13.46 0.44 10.09
CA ASN A 7 12.11 -0.03 10.34
C ASN A 7 11.15 0.58 9.30
N LEU A 8 10.47 -0.27 8.55
CA LEU A 8 9.55 0.10 7.46
C LEU A 8 8.47 1.07 7.93
N ALA A 9 8.06 1.00 9.20
CA ALA A 9 7.08 1.91 9.80
C ALA A 9 7.51 3.39 9.70
N PHE A 10 8.80 3.70 9.84
CA PHE A 10 9.28 5.08 9.75
C PHE A 10 9.21 5.67 8.34
N ILE A 11 9.18 4.83 7.30
CA ILE A 11 8.98 5.28 5.92
C ILE A 11 7.49 5.35 5.61
N ILE A 12 6.74 4.33 6.01
CA ILE A 12 5.33 4.15 5.62
C ILE A 12 4.42 5.14 6.34
N ILE A 13 4.59 5.34 7.64
CA ILE A 13 3.69 6.17 8.46
C ILE A 13 3.66 7.63 7.98
N PRO A 14 4.80 8.33 7.75
CA PRO A 14 4.78 9.70 7.24
C PRO A 14 4.11 9.82 5.88
N PHE A 15 4.27 8.79 5.05
CA PHE A 15 3.74 8.75 3.69
C PHE A 15 2.21 8.54 3.69
N ILE A 16 1.69 7.72 4.60
CA ILE A 16 0.24 7.59 4.86
C ILE A 16 -0.31 8.93 5.37
N ILE A 17 0.33 9.54 6.37
CA ILE A 17 -0.13 10.82 6.95
C ILE A 17 -0.15 11.92 5.88
N GLY A 18 0.92 12.03 5.09
CA GLY A 18 1.03 12.99 3.98
C GLY A 18 -0.05 12.78 2.92
N GLY A 19 -0.31 11.53 2.52
CA GLY A 19 -1.38 11.19 1.58
C GLY A 19 -2.77 11.57 2.11
N VAL A 20 -3.06 11.27 3.38
CA VAL A 20 -4.34 11.63 4.02
C VAL A 20 -4.51 13.15 4.16
N PHE A 21 -3.43 13.89 4.46
CA PHE A 21 -3.48 15.35 4.54
C PHE A 21 -3.69 16.00 3.16
N TYR A 22 -2.95 15.53 2.15
CA TYR A 22 -3.06 16.05 0.79
C TYR A 22 -4.47 15.87 0.22
N THR A 23 -5.07 14.69 0.45
CA THR A 23 -6.43 14.37 0.00
C THR A 23 -7.49 15.23 0.69
N LYS A 24 -7.33 15.55 1.99
CA LYS A 24 -8.20 16.52 2.69
C LYS A 24 -8.10 17.93 2.11
N ILE A 25 -6.89 18.39 1.77
CA ILE A 25 -6.67 19.73 1.21
C ILE A 25 -7.22 19.83 -0.22
N ALA A 26 -7.03 18.79 -1.04
CA ALA A 26 -7.50 18.75 -2.43
C ALA A 26 -9.04 18.81 -2.54
N ARG A 27 -9.77 18.14 -1.64
CA ARG A 27 -11.24 18.13 -1.60
C ARG A 27 -11.87 19.50 -1.32
N HIS A 28 -11.14 20.44 -0.73
CA HIS A 28 -11.71 21.74 -0.38
C HIS A 28 -11.82 22.71 -1.56
N LYS A 29 -11.29 22.36 -2.74
CA LYS A 29 -11.10 23.31 -3.84
C LYS A 29 -12.14 23.26 -4.98
N ILE A 30 -12.96 22.21 -5.11
CA ILE A 30 -13.66 21.96 -6.40
C ILE A 30 -15.20 21.78 -6.29
N GLY A 31 -15.76 21.51 -5.10
CA GLY A 31 -17.20 21.69 -4.84
C GLY A 31 -18.14 20.68 -5.52
N HIS A 32 -17.65 19.77 -6.36
CA HIS A 32 -18.43 18.70 -6.98
C HIS A 32 -18.06 17.32 -6.37
N PRO A 33 -18.93 16.72 -5.52
CA PRO A 33 -18.57 15.60 -4.66
C PRO A 33 -18.12 14.33 -5.41
N LEU A 34 -18.71 14.06 -6.58
CA LEU A 34 -18.34 12.90 -7.39
C LEU A 34 -16.99 13.09 -8.08
N ARG A 35 -16.76 14.27 -8.68
CA ARG A 35 -15.50 14.58 -9.38
C ARG A 35 -14.33 14.60 -8.39
N ASP A 36 -14.56 15.17 -7.22
CA ASP A 36 -13.57 15.25 -6.14
C ASP A 36 -13.22 13.84 -5.62
N SER A 37 -14.21 12.97 -5.50
CA SER A 37 -13.98 11.57 -5.08
C SER A 37 -13.19 10.77 -6.11
N ILE A 38 -13.41 10.99 -7.42
CA ILE A 38 -12.67 10.33 -8.50
C ILE A 38 -11.21 10.84 -8.57
N GLN A 39 -11.01 12.16 -8.52
CA GLN A 39 -9.65 12.73 -8.50
C GLN A 39 -8.88 12.27 -7.25
N ASN A 40 -9.57 12.19 -6.12
CA ASN A 40 -8.99 11.65 -4.90
C ASN A 40 -8.55 10.19 -5.07
N LEU A 41 -9.36 9.36 -5.72
CA LEU A 41 -9.00 7.98 -6.04
C LEU A 41 -7.78 7.90 -6.97
N GLN A 42 -7.67 8.76 -7.98
CA GLN A 42 -6.49 8.84 -8.85
C GLN A 42 -5.21 9.18 -8.06
N ILE A 43 -5.29 10.18 -7.17
CA ILE A 43 -4.17 10.58 -6.31
C ILE A 43 -3.77 9.43 -5.38
N MET A 44 -4.75 8.78 -4.74
CA MET A 44 -4.51 7.66 -3.84
C MET A 44 -3.83 6.50 -4.58
N LEU A 45 -4.23 6.19 -5.81
CA LEU A 45 -3.61 5.17 -6.65
C LEU A 45 -2.16 5.54 -7.02
N LEU A 46 -1.90 6.80 -7.37
CA LEU A 46 -0.56 7.28 -7.71
C LEU A 46 0.38 7.21 -6.50
N VAL A 47 -0.08 7.64 -5.32
CA VAL A 47 0.66 7.54 -4.06
C VAL A 47 0.91 6.07 -3.69
N SER A 48 -0.09 5.21 -3.85
CA SER A 48 0.05 3.76 -3.60
C SER A 48 1.05 3.12 -4.56
N GLY A 49 1.04 3.49 -5.84
CA GLY A 49 2.00 3.02 -6.83
C GLY A 49 3.43 3.41 -6.48
N ALA A 50 3.66 4.66 -6.05
CA ALA A 50 4.96 5.11 -5.57
C ALA A 50 5.40 4.34 -4.31
N MET A 51 4.49 4.10 -3.36
CA MET A 51 4.77 3.28 -2.17
C MET A 51 5.15 1.85 -2.55
N PHE A 52 4.42 1.21 -3.45
CA PHE A 52 4.75 -0.15 -3.90
C PHE A 52 6.11 -0.22 -4.59
N LEU A 53 6.49 0.81 -5.35
CA LEU A 53 7.82 0.90 -5.95
C LEU A 53 8.90 1.00 -4.87
N VAL A 54 8.70 1.85 -3.86
CA VAL A 54 9.62 1.94 -2.71
C VAL A 54 9.72 0.62 -1.95
N MET A 55 8.58 -0.04 -1.68
CA MET A 55 8.56 -1.34 -1.00
C MET A 55 9.23 -2.43 -1.83
N TYR A 56 9.06 -2.42 -3.15
CA TYR A 56 9.75 -3.32 -4.06
C TYR A 56 11.27 -3.13 -4.00
N LEU A 57 11.75 -1.88 -3.92
CA LEU A 57 13.17 -1.58 -3.76
C LEU A 57 13.71 -1.91 -2.36
N LEU A 58 12.84 -1.98 -1.35
CA LEU A 58 13.18 -2.35 0.04
C LEU A 58 13.14 -3.86 0.29
N LEU A 59 12.53 -4.63 -0.60
CA LEU A 59 12.62 -6.09 -0.54
C LEU A 59 14.10 -6.46 -0.66
N PRO A 60 14.60 -7.31 0.24
CA PRO A 60 15.98 -7.73 0.18
C PRO A 60 16.19 -8.40 -1.18
N SER A 61 17.19 -7.94 -1.94
CA SER A 61 17.54 -8.48 -3.28
C SER A 61 18.05 -9.92 -3.23
N THR A 62 18.02 -10.55 -2.06
CA THR A 62 18.27 -11.98 -1.88
C THR A 62 17.25 -12.76 -2.71
N PRO A 63 17.69 -13.49 -3.74
CA PRO A 63 16.83 -14.41 -4.45
C PRO A 63 16.58 -15.60 -3.51
N SER A 64 15.58 -15.48 -2.64
CA SER A 64 15.06 -16.61 -1.87
C SER A 64 14.52 -17.73 -2.79
N LEU A 65 14.45 -17.49 -4.10
CA LEU A 65 13.91 -18.38 -5.12
C LEU A 65 14.95 -18.93 -6.10
N SER A 66 16.21 -18.49 -6.10
CA SER A 66 17.20 -19.05 -7.02
C SER A 66 18.60 -18.99 -6.43
N THR A 67 18.98 -19.98 -5.62
CA THR A 67 20.38 -20.38 -5.34
C THR A 67 21.19 -19.69 -4.24
N PHE A 68 20.69 -18.75 -3.44
CA PHE A 68 21.54 -18.18 -2.37
C PHE A 68 21.54 -19.04 -1.09
N GLY A 69 22.65 -19.75 -0.85
CA GLY A 69 22.94 -20.44 0.41
C GLY A 69 22.75 -21.96 0.40
N TYR A 70 22.59 -22.59 -0.76
CA TYR A 70 22.86 -24.04 -0.82
C TYR A 70 24.37 -24.23 -0.69
N PRO A 71 24.84 -25.10 0.22
CA PRO A 71 26.26 -25.40 0.32
C PRO A 71 26.72 -25.94 -1.04
N GLU A 72 27.56 -25.17 -1.73
CA GLU A 72 28.15 -25.59 -3.01
C GLU A 72 29.28 -26.60 -2.76
N THR A 73 29.83 -26.61 -1.54
CA THR A 73 30.92 -27.48 -1.12
C THR A 73 30.60 -28.21 0.19
N VAL A 74 31.19 -29.40 0.37
CA VAL A 74 31.03 -30.21 1.59
C VAL A 74 31.63 -29.53 2.83
N GLU A 75 32.61 -28.64 2.64
CA GLU A 75 33.25 -27.85 3.69
C GLU A 75 32.31 -26.80 4.30
N ASP A 76 31.34 -26.29 3.54
CA ASP A 76 30.35 -25.32 4.04
C ASP A 76 29.36 -25.97 5.03
N ILE A 77 29.20 -27.30 4.95
CA ILE A 77 28.38 -28.09 5.87
C ILE A 77 29.20 -28.53 7.10
N ASN A 78 30.52 -28.58 6.99
CA ASN A 78 31.36 -29.19 8.03
C ASN A 78 31.71 -28.23 9.17
N SER A 79 31.55 -26.91 8.97
CA SER A 79 31.68 -25.92 10.05
C SER A 79 30.31 -25.50 10.57
N GLN A 80 30.06 -25.70 11.86
CA GLN A 80 28.82 -25.27 12.52
C GLN A 80 28.58 -23.76 12.43
N GLU A 81 29.65 -22.97 12.40
CA GLU A 81 29.62 -21.50 12.34
C GLU A 81 29.03 -20.99 11.01
N LYS A 82 29.49 -21.54 9.86
CA LYS A 82 28.94 -21.17 8.54
C LYS A 82 27.47 -21.55 8.38
N ILE A 83 27.06 -22.72 8.90
CA ILE A 83 25.65 -23.12 8.88
C ILE A 83 24.80 -22.13 9.66
N LEU A 84 25.27 -21.73 10.85
CA LEU A 84 24.55 -20.78 11.69
C LEU A 84 24.41 -19.41 11.01
N GLU A 85 25.46 -18.93 10.34
CA GLU A 85 25.45 -17.67 9.58
C GLU A 85 24.45 -17.71 8.42
N ILE A 86 24.41 -18.81 7.66
CA ILE A 86 23.44 -19.01 6.57
C ILE A 86 22.00 -19.01 7.11
N LEU A 87 21.74 -19.74 8.19
CA LEU A 87 20.41 -19.82 8.81
C LEU A 87 19.97 -18.46 9.38
N GLN A 88 20.88 -17.70 9.99
CA GLN A 88 20.59 -16.36 10.49
C GLN A 88 20.31 -15.38 9.35
N GLY A 89 21.08 -15.45 8.25
CA GLY A 89 20.83 -14.65 7.05
C GLY A 89 19.48 -14.94 6.42
N GLN A 90 19.10 -16.21 6.31
CA GLN A 90 17.77 -16.62 5.83
C GLN A 90 16.66 -16.12 6.74
N ASN A 91 16.82 -16.27 8.05
CA ASN A 91 15.82 -15.81 9.00
C ASN A 91 15.63 -14.29 8.91
N LYS A 92 16.72 -13.52 8.81
CA LYS A 92 16.66 -12.06 8.61
C LYS A 92 15.91 -11.70 7.31
N ALA A 93 16.20 -12.38 6.21
CA ALA A 93 15.55 -12.15 4.92
C ALA A 93 14.05 -12.50 4.93
N ILE A 94 13.67 -13.62 5.55
CA ILE A 94 12.28 -14.06 5.69
C ILE A 94 11.49 -13.07 6.56
N VAL A 95 12.04 -12.67 7.70
CA VAL A 95 11.40 -11.69 8.59
C VAL A 95 11.16 -10.37 7.86
N ARG A 96 12.18 -9.85 7.15
CA ARG A 96 12.09 -8.62 6.35
C ARG A 96 11.05 -8.72 5.23
N THR A 97 10.99 -9.86 4.54
CA THR A 97 10.01 -10.10 3.47
C THR A 97 8.60 -10.15 4.05
N THR A 98 8.43 -10.84 5.18
CA THR A 98 7.13 -10.96 5.86
C THR A 98 6.63 -9.60 6.34
N GLU A 99 7.51 -8.79 6.94
CA GLU A 99 7.18 -7.42 7.35
C GLU A 99 6.77 -6.55 6.15
N THR A 100 7.50 -6.64 5.05
CA THR A 100 7.18 -5.90 3.82
C THR A 100 5.83 -6.32 3.24
N VAL A 101 5.54 -7.63 3.18
CA VAL A 101 4.26 -8.15 2.70
C VAL A 101 3.10 -7.74 3.62
N GLN A 102 3.29 -7.80 4.94
CA GLN A 102 2.28 -7.37 5.91
C GLN A 102 1.91 -5.89 5.70
N TRP A 103 2.90 -5.03 5.54
CA TRP A 103 2.66 -3.62 5.24
C TRP A 103 1.98 -3.40 3.90
N MET A 104 2.35 -4.17 2.88
CA MET A 104 1.76 -4.08 1.54
C MET A 104 0.26 -4.43 1.60
N LEU A 105 -0.08 -5.51 2.30
CA LEU A 105 -1.48 -5.92 2.52
C LEU A 105 -2.26 -4.87 3.31
N PHE A 106 -1.67 -4.32 4.36
CA PHE A 106 -2.30 -3.26 5.16
C PHE A 106 -2.59 -2.01 4.34
N ILE A 107 -1.60 -1.51 3.59
CA ILE A 107 -1.72 -0.34 2.71
C ILE A 107 -2.82 -0.58 1.67
N LEU A 108 -2.82 -1.76 1.04
CA LEU A 108 -3.80 -2.11 0.02
C LEU A 108 -5.22 -2.18 0.59
N ALA A 109 -5.43 -2.85 1.72
CA ALA A 109 -6.73 -2.93 2.37
C ALA A 109 -7.21 -1.55 2.85
N PHE A 110 -6.34 -0.79 3.51
CA PHE A 110 -6.67 0.53 4.04
C PHE A 110 -7.01 1.53 2.93
N TRP A 111 -6.18 1.61 1.88
CA TRP A 111 -6.41 2.56 0.79
C TRP A 111 -7.62 2.20 -0.08
N ILE A 112 -7.89 0.90 -0.32
CA ILE A 112 -9.11 0.49 -1.03
C ILE A 112 -10.34 0.96 -0.25
N LEU A 113 -10.40 0.70 1.05
CA LEU A 113 -11.53 1.15 1.88
C LEU A 113 -11.65 2.68 1.88
N ALA A 114 -10.53 3.39 2.05
CA ALA A 114 -10.50 4.85 2.06
C ALA A 114 -10.91 5.48 0.72
N ALA A 115 -10.68 4.80 -0.41
CA ALA A 115 -11.01 5.28 -1.74
C ALA A 115 -12.44 4.91 -2.18
N VAL A 116 -12.89 3.70 -1.87
CA VAL A 116 -14.19 3.18 -2.32
C VAL A 116 -15.35 3.80 -1.55
N VAL A 117 -15.24 3.96 -0.23
CA VAL A 117 -16.34 4.50 0.60
C VAL A 117 -16.80 5.90 0.15
N PRO A 118 -15.90 6.88 -0.11
CA PRO A 118 -16.30 8.19 -0.60
C PRO A 118 -16.94 8.16 -1.99
N VAL A 119 -16.44 7.30 -2.88
CA VAL A 119 -17.00 7.16 -4.24
C VAL A 119 -18.41 6.58 -4.18
N LEU A 120 -18.62 5.51 -3.41
CA LEU A 120 -19.95 4.92 -3.22
C LEU A 120 -20.93 5.92 -2.62
N LYS A 121 -20.49 6.70 -1.63
CA LYS A 121 -21.30 7.76 -1.03
C LYS A 121 -21.68 8.82 -2.08
N ALA A 122 -20.71 9.32 -2.85
CA ALA A 122 -20.96 10.34 -3.86
C ALA A 122 -21.87 9.84 -5.00
N VAL A 123 -21.80 8.56 -5.35
CA VAL A 123 -22.71 7.93 -6.33
C VAL A 123 -24.12 7.83 -5.76
N LYS A 124 -24.27 7.36 -4.52
CA LYS A 124 -25.56 7.27 -3.83
C LYS A 124 -26.23 8.64 -3.75
N ASP A 125 -25.50 9.66 -3.27
CA ASP A 125 -26.03 11.03 -3.14
C ASP A 125 -26.54 11.57 -4.50
N LYS A 126 -25.84 11.25 -5.59
CA LYS A 126 -26.28 11.63 -6.95
C LYS A 126 -27.52 10.89 -7.42
N ILE A 127 -27.68 9.62 -7.05
CA ILE A 127 -28.88 8.82 -7.38
C ILE A 127 -30.09 9.36 -6.61
N ASP A 128 -29.93 9.60 -5.31
CA ASP A 128 -30.99 10.09 -4.44
C ASP A 128 -31.52 11.46 -4.93
N LEU A 129 -30.62 12.39 -5.29
CA LEU A 129 -31.00 13.68 -5.89
C LEU A 129 -31.79 13.55 -7.20
N ASN A 130 -31.42 12.59 -8.06
CA ASN A 130 -32.11 12.36 -9.32
C ASN A 130 -33.51 11.73 -9.11
N LEU A 131 -33.67 10.92 -8.06
CA LEU A 131 -34.96 10.33 -7.70
C LEU A 131 -35.92 11.40 -7.15
N GLU A 132 -35.43 12.28 -6.28
CA GLU A 132 -36.19 13.42 -5.75
C GLU A 132 -36.63 14.38 -6.88
N ALA A 133 -35.73 14.72 -7.80
CA ALA A 133 -36.06 15.57 -8.94
C ALA A 133 -37.18 14.97 -9.82
N LYS A 134 -37.13 13.67 -10.09
CA LYS A 134 -38.17 12.96 -10.85
C LYS A 134 -39.50 12.84 -10.11
N HIS A 135 -39.48 12.78 -8.78
CA HIS A 135 -40.69 12.77 -7.96
C HIS A 135 -41.39 14.13 -8.03
N ASN A 136 -40.64 15.22 -7.83
CA ASN A 136 -41.17 16.58 -7.86
C ASN A 136 -41.72 16.96 -9.24
N GLU A 137 -41.07 16.53 -10.32
CA GLU A 137 -41.55 16.74 -11.69
C GLU A 137 -42.91 16.05 -11.92
N LYS A 138 -43.12 14.85 -11.34
CA LYS A 138 -44.40 14.13 -11.43
C LYS A 138 -45.53 14.72 -10.59
N GLU A 139 -45.23 15.36 -9.47
CA GLU A 139 -46.25 16.05 -8.64
C GLU A 139 -46.66 17.42 -9.20
N SER A 140 -45.86 17.97 -10.12
CA SER A 140 -46.11 19.28 -10.75
C SER A 140 -46.96 19.23 -12.04
N VAL A 141 -47.37 18.02 -12.48
CA VAL A 141 -48.19 17.74 -13.67
C VAL A 141 -49.55 17.20 -13.24
#